data_AF-A0A2A9M078-F1
#
_entry.id   AF-A0A2A9M078-F1
#
_cell.length_a   1.000
_cell.length_b   1.000
_cell.length_c   1.000
_cell.angle_alpha   90.00
_cell.angle_beta   90.00
_cell.angle_gamma   90.00
#
_symmetry.space_group_name_H-M   'P 1'
#
loop_
_entity.id
_entity.type
_entity.pdbx_description
1 polymer ?
#
loop_
_entity_poly.entity_id
_entity_poly.type
_entity_poly.pdbx_seq_one_letter_code
_entity_poly.pdbx_strand_id
1 'polypeptide(L)'
;MEKDDFVKLLAESDGAYPKFLRRAKESAKSEVWGTGVGAPFSLEPYRTEMLGVKPGRMLKSKSEPGPRRYRYLYDENGQVIHMVAYGKLGGPAGNQDWMRSDDFYEYSENFATRYVFGNTFRENPDSQVTRVVRLSYEGGRVSKVFQIERRNFEYTETNYSYDDCGRIFEIRVKWPEGRVRERLLLLEGEGGDVKIFEVCDQRKIPVYPEV
;
A
#
# COMPACT_ATOMS: atom_id res chain seq x y z
N MET A 1 1.74 -17.46 -8.75
CA MET A 1 0.75 -17.58 -7.67
C MET A 1 -0.58 -17.34 -8.31
N GLU A 2 -1.54 -18.22 -8.05
CA GLU A 2 -2.82 -18.19 -8.73
C GLU A 2 -3.82 -17.37 -7.92
N LYS A 3 -4.85 -16.82 -8.59
CA LYS A 3 -5.89 -16.02 -7.94
C LYS A 3 -6.54 -16.77 -6.78
N ASP A 4 -6.75 -18.09 -6.93
CA ASP A 4 -7.40 -18.93 -5.94
C ASP A 4 -6.62 -19.01 -4.62
N ASP A 5 -5.28 -19.01 -4.69
CA ASP A 5 -4.41 -18.92 -3.50
C ASP A 5 -4.68 -17.62 -2.72
N PHE A 6 -4.92 -16.53 -3.45
CA PHE A 6 -5.18 -15.21 -2.90
C PHE A 6 -6.58 -15.09 -2.30
N VAL A 7 -7.59 -15.68 -2.95
CA VAL A 7 -8.95 -15.79 -2.39
C VAL A 7 -8.91 -16.57 -1.08
N LYS A 8 -8.17 -17.68 -1.04
CA LYS A 8 -7.98 -18.47 0.17
C LYS A 8 -7.29 -17.67 1.27
N LEU A 9 -6.19 -16.98 0.95
CA LEU A 9 -5.47 -16.13 1.92
C LEU A 9 -6.34 -15.01 2.47
N LEU A 10 -7.17 -14.38 1.63
CA LEU A 10 -8.14 -13.38 2.06
C LEU A 10 -9.16 -13.97 3.05
N ALA A 11 -9.69 -15.16 2.77
CA ALA A 11 -10.63 -15.84 3.66
C ALA A 11 -9.98 -16.27 4.98
N GLU A 12 -8.74 -16.77 4.96
CA GLU A 12 -7.97 -17.14 6.15
C GLU A 12 -7.64 -15.94 7.05
N SER A 13 -7.61 -14.74 6.46
CA SER A 13 -7.33 -13.49 7.15
C SER A 13 -8.57 -12.86 7.79
N ASP A 14 -9.76 -13.42 7.57
CA ASP A 14 -10.98 -12.97 8.23
C ASP A 14 -10.92 -13.23 9.74
N GLY A 15 -11.34 -12.24 10.54
CA GLY A 15 -11.25 -12.30 11.99
C GLY A 15 -9.83 -12.24 12.55
N ALA A 16 -8.80 -12.08 11.71
CA ALA A 16 -7.41 -11.99 12.15
C ALA A 16 -7.03 -10.61 12.74
N TYR A 17 -7.91 -9.60 12.64
CA TYR A 17 -7.61 -8.23 13.07
C TYR A 17 -7.08 -8.15 14.52
N PRO A 18 -7.72 -8.75 15.54
CA PRO A 18 -7.21 -8.67 16.92
C PRO A 18 -5.82 -9.28 17.07
N LYS A 19 -5.56 -10.39 16.35
CA LYS A 19 -4.26 -11.07 16.36
C LYS A 19 -3.17 -10.20 15.73
N PHE A 20 -3.45 -9.59 14.58
CA PHE A 20 -2.50 -8.70 13.91
C PHE A 20 -2.20 -7.45 14.74
N LEU A 21 -3.24 -6.82 15.29
CA LEU A 21 -3.08 -5.63 16.13
C LEU A 21 -2.26 -5.94 17.39
N ARG A 22 -2.53 -7.06 18.06
CA ARG A 22 -1.76 -7.49 19.23
C ARG A 22 -0.29 -7.71 18.86
N ARG A 23 -0.02 -8.50 17.81
CA ARG A 23 1.36 -8.76 17.34
C ARG A 23 2.10 -7.48 17.02
N ALA A 24 1.46 -6.55 16.31
CA ALA A 24 2.06 -5.26 15.96
C ALA A 24 2.44 -4.46 17.20
N LYS A 25 1.55 -4.35 18.19
CA LYS A 25 1.82 -3.65 19.46
C LYS A 25 2.94 -4.31 20.27
N GLU A 26 3.01 -5.63 20.29
CA GLU A 26 4.04 -6.40 21.02
C GLU A 26 5.42 -6.34 20.34
N SER A 27 5.45 -6.28 19.01
CA SER A 27 6.69 -6.36 18.22
C SER A 27 7.27 -4.98 17.89
N ALA A 28 6.49 -3.91 18.02
CA ALA A 28 6.91 -2.55 17.69
C ALA A 28 8.07 -2.08 18.58
N LYS A 29 9.13 -1.56 17.95
CA LYS A 29 10.28 -0.92 18.60
C LYS A 29 10.25 0.59 18.50
N SER A 30 9.62 1.12 17.45
CA SER A 30 9.46 2.56 17.29
C SER A 30 8.16 2.93 16.58
N GLU A 31 7.78 4.20 16.75
CA GLU A 31 6.61 4.80 16.11
C GLU A 31 7.05 6.08 15.38
N VAL A 32 6.63 6.23 14.13
CA VAL A 32 6.86 7.43 13.33
C VAL A 32 5.53 7.91 12.76
N TRP A 33 5.39 9.22 12.65
CA TRP A 33 4.21 9.85 12.05
C TRP A 33 4.51 10.37 10.67
N GLY A 34 3.49 10.40 9.84
CA GLY A 34 3.58 10.79 8.45
C GLY A 34 2.44 11.71 8.03
N THR A 35 2.64 12.44 6.94
CA THR A 35 1.59 13.28 6.37
C THR A 35 1.71 13.46 4.86
N GLY A 36 0.57 13.56 4.20
CA GLY A 36 0.49 13.76 2.75
C GLY A 36 -0.87 13.41 2.19
N VAL A 37 -1.11 13.76 0.93
CA VAL A 37 -2.27 13.23 0.20
C VAL A 37 -2.06 11.72 -0.03
N GLY A 38 -0.87 11.35 -0.50
CA GLY A 38 -0.40 9.98 -0.49
C GLY A 38 0.21 9.56 0.84
N ALA A 39 0.22 8.26 1.09
CA ALA A 39 0.96 7.69 2.21
C ALA A 39 2.48 7.93 2.03
N PRO A 40 3.21 8.36 3.07
CA PRO A 40 4.68 8.48 3.01
C PRO A 40 5.43 7.18 2.74
N PHE A 41 4.83 6.03 3.06
CA PHE A 41 5.42 4.72 2.86
C PHE A 41 4.44 3.80 2.12
N SER A 42 4.99 3.00 1.21
CA SER A 42 4.32 1.94 0.47
C SER A 42 5.30 0.79 0.29
N LEU A 43 4.82 -0.45 0.33
CA LEU A 43 5.64 -1.59 -0.07
C LEU A 43 5.84 -1.63 -1.58
N GLU A 44 4.82 -1.28 -2.33
CA GLU A 44 4.87 -1.25 -3.79
C GLU A 44 5.60 0.02 -4.27
N PRO A 45 6.62 -0.12 -5.13
CA PRO A 45 7.26 1.02 -5.77
C PRO A 45 6.25 1.88 -6.53
N TYR A 46 6.36 3.20 -6.41
CA TYR A 46 5.56 4.19 -7.13
C TYR A 46 4.03 4.09 -6.97
N ARG A 47 3.54 3.39 -5.93
CA ARG A 47 2.09 3.16 -5.73
C ARG A 47 1.25 4.44 -5.74
N THR A 48 1.78 5.52 -5.19
CA THR A 48 1.06 6.79 -5.06
C THR A 48 1.16 7.59 -6.35
N GLU A 49 2.35 7.63 -6.94
CA GLU A 49 2.70 8.32 -8.16
C GLU A 49 1.95 7.73 -9.37
N MET A 50 1.75 6.41 -9.39
CA MET A 50 0.91 5.71 -10.38
C MET A 50 -0.57 6.13 -10.37
N LEU A 51 -1.00 6.88 -9.36
CA LEU A 51 -2.33 7.49 -9.23
C LEU A 51 -2.32 9.00 -9.48
N GLY A 52 -1.19 9.56 -9.92
CA GLY A 52 -0.99 11.00 -10.10
C GLY A 52 -0.71 11.77 -8.81
N VAL A 53 -0.60 11.08 -7.68
CA VAL A 53 -0.50 11.71 -6.37
C VAL A 53 0.95 11.76 -5.89
N LYS A 54 1.34 12.89 -5.28
CA LYS A 54 2.65 13.02 -4.63
C LYS A 54 2.69 12.21 -3.31
N PRO A 55 3.72 11.38 -3.08
CA PRO A 55 3.93 10.72 -1.79
C PRO A 55 3.97 11.70 -0.63
N GLY A 56 3.52 11.24 0.53
CA GLY A 56 3.67 12.00 1.76
C GLY A 56 5.11 12.04 2.24
N ARG A 57 5.33 12.73 3.36
CA ARG A 57 6.60 12.76 4.08
C ARG A 57 6.46 12.27 5.52
N MET A 58 7.52 11.68 6.04
CA MET A 58 7.65 11.41 7.47
C MET A 58 7.83 12.72 8.24
N LEU A 59 7.27 12.77 9.46
CA LEU A 59 7.38 13.87 10.40
C LEU A 59 8.55 13.64 11.34
N LYS A 60 9.19 14.73 11.76
CA LYS A 60 10.30 14.70 12.74
C LYS A 60 9.82 14.51 14.18
N SER A 61 8.53 14.73 14.45
CA SER A 61 7.92 14.66 15.76
C SER A 61 6.62 13.85 15.68
N LYS A 62 6.17 13.37 16.84
CA LYS A 62 4.85 12.76 16.97
C LYS A 62 3.76 13.74 16.51
N SER A 63 2.65 13.17 16.06
CA SER A 63 1.46 13.90 15.70
C SER A 63 0.24 13.24 16.34
N GLU A 64 -0.90 13.87 16.15
CA GLU A 64 -2.19 13.35 16.57
C GLU A 64 -2.96 12.82 15.35
N PRO A 65 -3.93 11.92 15.55
CA PRO A 65 -4.89 11.55 14.52
C PRO A 65 -5.47 12.79 13.81
N GLY A 66 -5.54 12.74 12.49
CA GLY A 66 -5.94 13.90 11.69
C GLY A 66 -6.11 13.57 10.21
N PRO A 67 -6.76 14.44 9.42
CA PRO A 67 -6.85 14.22 7.98
C PRO A 67 -5.43 14.18 7.40
N ARG A 68 -5.18 13.24 6.48
CA ARG A 68 -3.85 13.12 5.84
C ARG A 68 -2.72 12.88 6.85
N ARG A 69 -3.04 12.25 7.98
CA ARG A 69 -2.07 11.74 8.96
C ARG A 69 -2.00 10.23 8.88
N TYR A 70 -0.78 9.75 9.09
CA TYR A 70 -0.44 8.35 9.09
C TYR A 70 0.40 8.05 10.33
N ARG A 71 0.13 6.94 11.00
CA ARG A 71 0.97 6.43 12.08
C ARG A 71 1.60 5.12 11.63
N TYR A 72 2.89 4.97 11.83
CA TYR A 72 3.66 3.79 11.45
C TYR A 72 4.32 3.18 12.68
N LEU A 73 4.20 1.87 12.84
CA LEU A 73 4.96 1.08 13.81
C LEU A 73 6.03 0.29 13.07
N TYR A 74 7.25 0.33 13.60
CA TYR A 74 8.41 -0.37 13.05
C TYR A 74 8.89 -1.46 14.00
N ASP A 75 9.35 -2.58 13.44
CA ASP A 75 10.02 -3.64 14.20
C ASP A 75 11.50 -3.33 14.49
N GLU A 76 12.23 -4.33 14.99
CA GLU A 76 13.65 -4.23 15.30
C GLU A 76 14.57 -4.11 14.08
N ASN A 77 14.09 -4.56 12.91
CA ASN A 77 14.81 -4.46 11.64
C ASN A 77 14.52 -3.15 10.91
N GLY A 78 13.72 -2.25 11.51
CA GLY A 78 13.29 -1.02 10.87
C GLY A 78 12.27 -1.24 9.75
N GLN A 79 11.55 -2.36 9.76
CA GLN A 79 10.47 -2.65 8.81
C GLN A 79 9.13 -2.15 9.37
N VAL A 80 8.30 -1.56 8.51
CA VAL A 80 6.94 -1.14 8.91
C VAL A 80 6.07 -2.38 9.09
N ILE A 81 5.61 -2.66 10.29
CA ILE A 81 4.74 -3.82 10.59
C ILE A 81 3.27 -3.45 10.72
N HIS A 82 2.98 -2.16 10.94
CA HIS A 82 1.61 -1.64 11.03
C HIS A 82 1.57 -0.17 10.60
N MET A 83 0.59 0.18 9.78
CA MET A 83 0.27 1.56 9.40
C MET A 83 -1.19 1.85 9.69
N VAL A 84 -1.47 3.05 10.22
CA VAL A 84 -2.83 3.56 10.42
C VAL A 84 -3.00 4.84 9.62
N ALA A 85 -3.94 4.86 8.69
CA ALA A 85 -4.41 6.07 8.02
C ALA A 85 -5.69 6.57 8.69
N TYR A 86 -5.78 7.88 8.94
CA TYR A 86 -6.93 8.49 9.61
C TYR A 86 -7.84 9.25 8.63
N GLY A 87 -9.11 8.87 8.61
CA GLY A 87 -10.21 9.54 7.90
C GLY A 87 -11.15 10.25 8.89
N LYS A 88 -11.69 11.40 8.48
CA LYS A 88 -12.62 12.18 9.32
C LYS A 88 -13.99 11.49 9.40
N LEU A 89 -14.45 11.14 10.61
CA LEU A 89 -15.79 10.57 10.84
C LEU A 89 -16.83 11.62 11.31
N GLY A 90 -16.41 12.88 11.50
CA GLY A 90 -17.24 13.92 12.13
C GLY A 90 -17.13 13.91 13.66
N GLY A 91 -17.89 14.78 14.33
CA GLY A 91 -17.84 14.96 15.80
C GLY A 91 -17.51 16.40 16.22
N PRO A 92 -17.87 16.81 17.45
CA PRO A 92 -17.60 18.15 17.96
C PRO A 92 -16.10 18.38 18.17
N ALA A 93 -15.67 19.65 18.08
CA ALA A 93 -14.29 20.04 18.35
C ALA A 93 -13.89 19.58 19.77
N GLY A 94 -12.81 18.79 19.88
CA GLY A 94 -12.33 18.21 21.14
C GLY A 94 -12.78 16.78 21.43
N ASN A 95 -13.74 16.22 20.67
CA ASN A 95 -14.13 14.80 20.75
C ASN A 95 -14.42 14.24 19.36
N GLN A 96 -13.44 14.39 18.47
CA GLN A 96 -13.56 13.99 17.07
C GLN A 96 -13.20 12.51 16.93
N ASP A 97 -14.14 11.71 16.47
CA ASP A 97 -13.88 10.31 16.13
C ASP A 97 -13.18 10.23 14.76
N TRP A 98 -12.27 9.27 14.64
CA TRP A 98 -11.53 9.01 13.41
C TRP A 98 -11.90 7.63 12.88
N MET A 99 -12.24 7.58 11.60
CA MET A 99 -12.24 6.33 10.86
C MET A 99 -10.79 5.94 10.62
N ARG A 100 -10.47 4.66 10.77
CA ARG A 100 -9.13 4.15 10.53
C ARG A 100 -9.13 3.24 9.31
N SER A 101 -8.01 3.21 8.62
CA SER A 101 -7.61 2.09 7.77
C SER A 101 -6.32 1.57 8.35
N ASP A 102 -6.33 0.31 8.79
CA ASP A 102 -5.16 -0.35 9.36
C ASP A 102 -4.55 -1.28 8.31
N ASP A 103 -3.27 -1.09 8.03
CA ASP A 103 -2.50 -1.97 7.16
C ASP A 103 -1.50 -2.73 8.02
N PHE A 104 -1.52 -4.06 7.97
CA PHE A 104 -0.55 -4.93 8.64
C PHE A 104 0.38 -5.57 7.63
N TYR A 105 1.65 -5.68 7.99
CA TYR A 105 2.69 -6.16 7.10
C TYR A 105 3.40 -7.37 7.70
N GLU A 106 3.55 -8.42 6.87
CA GLU A 106 4.32 -9.60 7.20
C GLU A 106 5.44 -9.79 6.18
N TYR A 107 6.65 -10.03 6.69
CA TYR A 107 7.85 -10.18 5.88
C TYR A 107 8.36 -11.62 5.93
N SER A 108 8.89 -12.06 4.80
CA SER A 108 9.63 -13.31 4.61
C SER A 108 10.78 -13.04 3.64
N GLU A 109 11.72 -13.98 3.51
CA GLU A 109 12.94 -13.79 2.70
C GLU A 109 12.66 -13.27 1.29
N ASN A 110 11.67 -13.85 0.60
CA ASN A 110 11.36 -13.55 -0.80
C ASN A 110 9.99 -12.90 -1.02
N PHE A 111 9.23 -12.62 0.05
CA PHE A 111 7.91 -12.02 -0.06
C PHE A 111 7.58 -11.09 1.09
N ALA A 112 6.76 -10.09 0.82
CA ALA A 112 6.04 -9.33 1.84
C ALA A 112 4.54 -9.36 1.55
N THR A 113 3.72 -9.48 2.60
CA THR A 113 2.26 -9.46 2.49
C THR A 113 1.72 -8.29 3.29
N ARG A 114 0.85 -7.49 2.66
CA ARG A 114 0.07 -6.43 3.30
C ARG A 114 -1.40 -6.84 3.40
N TYR A 115 -1.94 -6.80 4.60
CA TYR A 115 -3.36 -7.00 4.89
C TYR A 115 -3.99 -5.66 5.23
N VAL A 116 -5.00 -5.24 4.48
CA VAL A 116 -5.68 -3.96 4.66
C VAL A 116 -7.03 -4.19 5.31
N PHE A 117 -7.26 -3.54 6.44
CA PHE A 117 -8.53 -3.51 7.16
C PHE A 117 -9.11 -2.10 7.07
N GLY A 118 -9.95 -1.88 6.05
CA GLY A 118 -10.59 -0.60 5.82
C GLY A 118 -11.71 -0.30 6.83
N ASN A 119 -11.86 0.98 7.17
CA ASN A 119 -12.96 1.52 7.98
C ASN A 119 -13.09 0.91 9.39
N THR A 120 -11.96 0.60 10.02
CA THR A 120 -11.88 0.21 11.43
C THR A 120 -12.33 1.37 12.33
N PHE A 121 -13.48 1.22 12.99
CA PHE A 121 -13.90 2.14 14.05
C PHE A 121 -13.32 1.69 15.38
N ARG A 122 -12.53 2.55 16.04
CA ARG A 122 -11.99 2.32 17.40
C ARG A 122 -11.34 0.93 17.61
N GLU A 123 -10.56 0.46 16.64
CA GLU A 123 -9.93 -0.87 16.70
C GLU A 123 -10.94 -2.02 16.87
N ASN A 124 -12.10 -1.93 16.22
CA ASN A 124 -13.15 -2.95 16.29
C ASN A 124 -12.59 -4.35 15.97
N PRO A 125 -12.66 -5.31 16.91
CA PRO A 125 -12.16 -6.67 16.69
C PRO A 125 -12.82 -7.40 15.53
N ASP A 126 -14.05 -7.02 15.16
CA ASP A 126 -14.82 -7.62 14.07
C ASP A 126 -14.48 -7.07 12.68
N SER A 127 -13.44 -6.23 12.59
CA SER A 127 -13.03 -5.63 11.33
C SER A 127 -12.53 -6.69 10.34
N GLN A 128 -13.06 -6.63 9.13
CA GLN A 128 -12.73 -7.57 8.06
C GLN A 128 -11.58 -7.04 7.21
N VAL A 129 -10.75 -7.97 6.72
CA VAL A 129 -9.76 -7.63 5.72
C VAL A 129 -10.48 -7.22 4.43
N THR A 130 -10.20 -6.04 3.90
CA THR A 130 -10.82 -5.55 2.67
C THR A 130 -9.96 -5.86 1.45
N ARG A 131 -8.66 -6.07 1.64
CA ARG A 131 -7.68 -6.31 0.57
C ARG A 131 -6.45 -7.02 1.10
N VAL A 132 -5.92 -7.92 0.29
CA VAL A 132 -4.60 -8.54 0.52
C VAL A 132 -3.70 -8.19 -0.67
N VAL A 133 -2.47 -7.82 -0.36
CA VAL A 133 -1.41 -7.58 -1.34
C VAL A 133 -0.20 -8.42 -0.98
N ARG A 134 0.41 -9.08 -1.96
CA ARG A 134 1.68 -9.79 -1.78
C ARG A 134 2.66 -9.36 -2.85
N LEU A 135 3.86 -9.06 -2.42
CA LEU A 135 4.98 -8.70 -3.26
C LEU A 135 5.98 -9.85 -3.26
N SER A 136 6.61 -10.09 -4.40
CA SER A 136 7.76 -10.99 -4.51
C SER A 136 9.04 -10.17 -4.72
N TYR A 137 10.12 -10.63 -4.10
CA TYR A 137 11.44 -10.09 -4.29
C TYR A 137 12.28 -11.00 -5.19
N GLU A 138 13.00 -10.41 -6.14
CA GLU A 138 14.05 -11.07 -6.93
C GLU A 138 15.30 -10.20 -6.84
N GLY A 139 16.42 -10.77 -6.40
CA GLY A 139 17.66 -10.01 -6.19
C GLY A 139 17.50 -8.83 -5.21
N GLY A 140 16.64 -8.96 -4.20
CA GLY A 140 16.34 -7.91 -3.22
C GLY A 140 15.44 -6.78 -3.73
N ARG A 141 14.87 -6.90 -4.94
CA ARG A 141 14.00 -5.89 -5.56
C ARG A 141 12.61 -6.44 -5.78
N VAL A 142 11.58 -5.59 -5.70
CA VAL A 142 10.20 -5.99 -5.96
C VAL A 142 10.04 -6.35 -7.44
N SER A 143 9.84 -7.62 -7.77
CA SER A 143 9.62 -8.05 -9.16
C SER A 143 8.15 -8.01 -9.54
N LYS A 144 7.29 -8.49 -8.64
CA LYS A 144 5.85 -8.60 -8.87
C LYS A 144 5.05 -8.25 -7.64
N VAL A 145 3.84 -7.77 -7.87
CA VAL A 145 2.85 -7.50 -6.85
C VAL A 145 1.52 -8.08 -7.30
N PHE A 146 0.89 -8.82 -6.40
CA PHE A 146 -0.42 -9.42 -6.57
C PHE A 146 -1.37 -8.80 -5.56
N GLN A 147 -2.56 -8.41 -5.99
CA GLN A 147 -3.58 -7.79 -5.14
C GLN A 147 -4.93 -8.44 -5.38
N ILE A 148 -5.70 -8.66 -4.32
CA ILE A 148 -7.11 -9.02 -4.40
C ILE A 148 -7.96 -8.11 -3.50
N GLU A 149 -9.06 -7.60 -4.04
CA GLU A 149 -10.08 -6.86 -3.28
C GLU A 149 -11.20 -7.79 -2.80
N ARG A 150 -11.63 -7.67 -1.54
CA ARG A 150 -12.72 -8.48 -1.00
C ARG A 150 -14.07 -8.21 -1.67
N ARG A 151 -14.33 -6.95 -2.02
CA ARG A 151 -15.65 -6.51 -2.46
C ARG A 151 -16.17 -7.27 -3.69
N ASN A 152 -15.28 -7.58 -4.62
CA ASN A 152 -15.61 -8.17 -5.93
C ASN A 152 -14.62 -9.26 -6.36
N PHE A 153 -13.65 -9.63 -5.51
CA PHE A 153 -12.54 -10.52 -5.85
C PHE A 153 -11.76 -10.06 -7.09
N GLU A 154 -11.72 -8.75 -7.34
CA GLU A 154 -10.91 -8.19 -8.42
C GLU A 154 -9.44 -8.44 -8.12
N TYR A 155 -8.82 -9.17 -9.03
CA TYR A 155 -7.42 -9.56 -8.94
C TYR A 155 -6.59 -8.72 -9.90
N THR A 156 -5.47 -8.19 -9.39
CA THR A 156 -4.55 -7.35 -10.15
C THR A 156 -3.12 -7.87 -10.00
N GLU A 157 -2.37 -7.88 -11.10
CA GLU A 157 -0.95 -8.18 -11.12
C GLU A 157 -0.17 -6.95 -11.55
N THR A 158 0.90 -6.60 -10.86
CA THR A 158 1.82 -5.53 -11.26
C THR A 158 3.21 -6.11 -11.40
N ASN A 159 3.82 -5.94 -12.57
CA ASN A 159 5.19 -6.39 -12.85
C ASN A 159 6.09 -5.16 -13.01
N TYR A 160 7.29 -5.23 -12.45
CA TYR A 160 8.29 -4.16 -12.49
C TYR A 160 9.49 -4.62 -13.31
N SER A 161 9.88 -3.82 -14.30
CA SER A 161 11.07 -4.05 -15.10
C SER A 161 12.14 -3.04 -14.74
N TYR A 162 13.37 -3.53 -14.65
CA TYR A 162 14.54 -2.76 -14.20
C TYR A 162 15.57 -2.64 -15.31
N ASP A 163 16.22 -1.47 -15.41
CA ASP A 163 17.37 -1.27 -16.28
C ASP A 163 18.65 -1.88 -15.66
N ASP A 164 19.76 -1.82 -16.40
CA ASP A 164 21.06 -2.34 -15.94
C ASP A 164 21.59 -1.64 -14.67
N CYS A 165 21.14 -0.40 -14.42
CA CYS A 165 21.45 0.35 -13.21
C CYS A 165 20.53 -0.02 -12.03
N GLY A 166 19.51 -0.84 -12.26
CA GLY A 166 18.54 -1.25 -11.26
C GLY A 166 17.43 -0.26 -10.99
N ARG A 167 17.15 0.65 -11.92
CA ARG A 167 16.04 1.60 -11.85
C ARG A 167 14.83 1.02 -12.57
N ILE A 168 13.65 1.24 -12.00
CA ILE A 168 12.39 0.83 -12.64
C ILE A 168 12.16 1.76 -13.83
N PHE A 169 12.05 1.19 -15.04
CA PHE A 169 11.73 1.94 -16.25
C PHE A 169 10.35 1.59 -16.82
N GLU A 170 9.79 0.44 -16.44
CA GLU A 170 8.47 -0.01 -16.87
C GLU A 170 7.71 -0.64 -15.69
N ILE A 171 6.43 -0.29 -15.58
CA ILE A 171 5.48 -0.94 -14.69
C ILE A 171 4.29 -1.40 -15.53
N ARG A 172 3.99 -2.70 -15.49
CA ARG A 172 2.84 -3.29 -16.19
C ARG A 172 1.81 -3.78 -15.19
N VAL A 173 0.67 -3.12 -15.14
CA VAL A 173 -0.49 -3.51 -14.33
C VAL A 173 -1.43 -4.33 -15.21
N LYS A 174 -1.91 -5.47 -14.73
CA LYS A 174 -2.82 -6.37 -15.44
C LYS A 174 -4.05 -6.64 -14.58
N TRP A 175 -5.21 -6.62 -15.22
CA TRP A 175 -6.48 -7.08 -14.67
C TRP A 175 -6.96 -8.25 -15.53
N PRO A 176 -6.57 -9.50 -15.20
CA PRO A 176 -6.87 -10.66 -16.03
C PRO A 176 -8.35 -10.83 -16.39
N GLU A 177 -9.24 -10.42 -15.47
CA GLU A 177 -10.70 -10.50 -15.62
C GLU A 177 -11.34 -9.15 -15.95
N GLY A 178 -10.54 -8.08 -16.05
CA GLY A 178 -11.02 -6.72 -16.30
C GLY A 178 -11.35 -6.44 -17.77
N ARG A 179 -12.19 -5.42 -18.01
CA ARG A 179 -12.44 -4.90 -19.37
C ARG A 179 -11.21 -4.25 -19.97
N VAL A 180 -10.50 -3.48 -19.15
CA VAL A 180 -9.16 -2.97 -19.45
C VAL A 180 -8.17 -4.02 -18.93
N ARG A 181 -7.56 -4.77 -19.84
CA ARG A 181 -6.74 -5.93 -19.45
C ARG A 181 -5.37 -5.54 -18.92
N GLU A 182 -4.83 -4.43 -19.40
CA GLU A 182 -3.52 -3.97 -18.97
C GLU A 182 -3.39 -2.46 -19.02
N ARG A 183 -2.46 -1.96 -18.20
CA ARG A 183 -1.94 -0.61 -18.22
C ARG A 183 -0.42 -0.69 -18.24
N LEU A 184 0.17 -0.06 -19.25
CA LEU A 184 1.62 0.04 -19.39
C LEU A 184 2.07 1.44 -18.97
N LEU A 185 2.96 1.49 -17.99
CA LEU A 185 3.54 2.73 -17.48
C LEU A 185 5.04 2.76 -17.75
N LEU A 186 5.52 3.87 -18.29
CA LEU A 186 6.94 4.14 -18.50
C LEU A 186 7.42 5.20 -17.52
N LEU A 187 8.60 4.97 -16.96
CA LEU A 187 9.20 5.83 -15.95
C LEU A 187 10.45 6.51 -16.53
N GLU A 188 10.56 7.81 -16.28
CA GLU A 188 11.71 8.62 -16.64
C GLU A 188 12.19 9.39 -15.39
N GLY A 189 13.51 9.52 -15.22
CA GLY A 189 14.09 10.15 -14.03
C GLY A 189 14.06 9.27 -12.78
N GLU A 190 14.49 9.83 -11.65
CA GLU A 190 14.54 9.15 -10.37
C GLU A 190 14.29 10.12 -9.20
N GLY A 191 13.91 9.57 -8.05
CA GLY A 191 13.69 10.35 -6.84
C GLY A 191 12.66 11.46 -7.02
N GLY A 192 13.06 12.70 -6.75
CA GLY A 192 12.19 13.87 -6.81
C GLY A 192 11.76 14.28 -8.23
N ASP A 193 12.46 13.81 -9.26
CA ASP A 193 12.27 14.21 -10.66
C ASP A 193 11.58 13.11 -11.50
N VAL A 194 11.05 12.08 -10.84
CA VAL A 194 10.38 10.98 -11.53
C VAL A 194 9.16 11.47 -12.31
N LYS A 195 9.04 11.00 -13.55
CA LYS A 195 7.88 11.17 -14.41
C LYS A 195 7.32 9.81 -14.77
N ILE A 196 6.01 9.68 -14.73
CA ILE A 196 5.31 8.45 -15.11
C ILE A 196 4.38 8.78 -16.26
N PHE A 197 4.44 7.96 -17.30
CA PHE A 197 3.59 8.06 -18.48
C PHE A 197 2.82 6.77 -18.70
N GLU A 198 1.54 6.86 -19.00
CA GLU A 198 0.73 5.74 -19.48
C GLU A 198 0.82 5.66 -21.00
N VAL A 199 1.00 4.45 -21.53
CA VAL A 199 1.03 4.20 -22.97
C VAL A 199 -0.35 3.76 -23.44
N CYS A 200 -1.02 4.63 -24.20
CA CYS A 200 -2.32 4.36 -24.83
C CYS A 200 -2.23 4.61 -26.33
N ASP A 201 -2.54 3.62 -27.17
CA ASP A 201 -2.53 3.74 -28.64
C ASP A 201 -1.24 4.39 -29.19
N GLN A 202 -0.08 3.94 -28.68
CA GLN A 202 1.26 4.45 -29.01
C GLN A 202 1.55 5.90 -28.56
N ARG A 203 0.65 6.52 -27.77
CA ARG A 203 0.86 7.84 -27.16
C ARG A 203 1.29 7.70 -25.71
N LYS A 204 2.19 8.57 -25.27
CA LYS A 204 2.54 8.75 -23.86
C LYS A 204 1.62 9.81 -23.24
N ILE A 205 0.79 9.40 -22.29
CA ILE A 205 -0.09 10.29 -21.52
C ILE A 205 0.58 10.52 -20.15
N PRO A 206 0.82 11.77 -19.71
CA PRO A 206 1.41 12.02 -18.41
C PRO A 206 0.48 11.56 -17.29
N VAL A 207 1.02 10.82 -16.32
CA VAL A 207 0.33 10.38 -15.10
C VAL A 207 0.86 11.13 -13.89
N TYR A 208 2.19 11.25 -13.77
CA TYR A 208 2.84 11.95 -12.65
C TYR A 208 4.05 12.76 -13.12
N PRO A 209 4.26 13.98 -12.60
CA PRO A 209 3.34 14.73 -11.74
C PRO A 209 2.02 15.07 -12.47
N GLU A 210 0.92 15.24 -11.72
CA GLU A 210 -0.30 15.83 -12.29
C GLU A 210 0.03 17.21 -12.88
N VAL A 211 -0.39 17.45 -14.12
CA VAL A 211 -0.17 18.69 -14.88
C VAL A 211 -1.11 19.79 -14.39
#